data_AF-M9RCS1-F1
#
_entry.id   AF-M9RCS1-F1
#
_cell.length_a   1.000
_cell.length_b   1.000
_cell.length_c   1.000
_cell.angle_alpha   90.00
_cell.angle_beta   90.00
_cell.angle_gamma   90.00
#
_symmetry.space_group_name_H-M   'P 1'
#
loop_
_entity.id
_entity.type
_entity.pdbx_description
1 polymer ?
#
loop_
_entity_poly.entity_id
_entity_poly.type
_entity_poly.pdbx_seq_one_letter_code
_entity_poly.pdbx_strand_id
1 'polypeptide(L)'
;MASTIDEYVYDGTDDVVEGDIEPSETFSERDFNTRIIIQERELSRVKELMGQMDQRQKTLVFCATQAHAALVRDLINQVKDGTNPNYCQRVTATDGAIGDQHLRDFQDNDKTIPTILTTFQKLSTGVDARNVRHIVLMRPINSMIEFKQIIGRGTRTYDGKDFFTIWDFVKAHENFNDPDWDGEPLPLEAPSGPRTPATGPEPALGSDPPCQCGEGEDDLPREKIVVKLSDGKTRTIKYIASTTYRGPDGKPILAAEFLERLFGDLSAIIADEDQLRVLWSDPNNRERFLRQLNDRRYDHGRLDDIRRLVDTPDSDLFDVLSYVLFTNPPKTRHDRADSVRASSVANTDNEMKDLHLAILSAYELRGESELATNELTPFLTARFGSVSEGKIKLGGLPAVKNAFLQMQTNLYSS
;
A
#
# COMPACT_ATOMS: atom_id res chain seq x y z
N MET A 1 -9.22 0.01 8.34
CA MET A 1 -10.25 0.49 7.39
C MET A 1 -11.61 0.12 7.94
N ALA A 2 -12.51 1.10 8.09
CA ALA A 2 -13.89 0.81 8.46
C ALA A 2 -14.63 0.35 7.20
N SER A 3 -15.20 -0.85 7.26
CA SER A 3 -16.16 -1.32 6.27
C SER A 3 -17.36 -0.36 6.26
N THR A 4 -17.94 -0.09 5.10
CA THR A 4 -19.13 0.78 4.99
C THR A 4 -20.35 0.20 5.72
N ILE A 5 -20.28 -1.07 6.15
CA ILE A 5 -21.31 -1.81 6.86
C ILE A 5 -20.60 -2.72 7.87
N ASP A 6 -20.58 -2.29 9.15
CA ASP A 6 -20.12 -3.08 10.31
C ASP A 6 -21.28 -3.90 10.91
N GLU A 7 -22.52 -3.46 10.69
CA GLU A 7 -23.77 -4.11 11.12
C GLU A 7 -24.81 -3.99 9.99
N TYR A 8 -25.55 -5.06 9.72
CA TYR A 8 -26.62 -5.10 8.71
C TYR A 8 -27.92 -5.58 9.33
N VAL A 9 -28.97 -4.79 9.21
CA VAL A 9 -30.32 -5.14 9.65
C VAL A 9 -31.17 -5.37 8.42
N TYR A 10 -31.71 -6.58 8.26
CA TYR A 10 -32.60 -6.88 7.15
C TYR A 10 -33.99 -6.29 7.42
N ASP A 11 -34.41 -5.30 6.63
CA ASP A 11 -35.70 -4.62 6.79
C ASP A 11 -36.82 -5.20 5.91
N GLY A 12 -36.52 -6.25 5.13
CA GLY A 12 -37.46 -6.89 4.21
C GLY A 12 -37.59 -6.22 2.84
N THR A 13 -36.77 -5.19 2.54
CA THR A 13 -36.77 -4.51 1.25
C THR A 13 -35.67 -4.99 0.30
N ASP A 14 -34.62 -5.60 0.82
CA ASP A 14 -33.50 -6.14 0.03
C ASP A 14 -33.84 -7.51 -0.61
N ASP A 15 -33.32 -7.73 -1.82
CA ASP A 15 -33.56 -8.96 -2.58
C ASP A 15 -32.72 -10.14 -2.03
N VAL A 16 -33.39 -11.14 -1.42
CA VAL A 16 -32.73 -12.38 -0.98
C VAL A 16 -32.61 -13.35 -2.15
N VAL A 17 -31.36 -13.56 -2.60
CA VAL A 17 -31.05 -14.42 -3.75
C VAL A 17 -31.14 -15.92 -3.39
N GLU A 18 -30.72 -16.29 -2.18
CA GLU A 18 -30.71 -17.67 -1.68
C GLU A 18 -30.82 -17.70 -0.15
N GLY A 19 -31.62 -18.63 0.39
CA GLY A 19 -31.86 -18.79 1.83
C GLY A 19 -33.12 -18.07 2.33
N ASP A 20 -33.40 -18.21 3.63
CA ASP A 20 -34.50 -17.54 4.33
C ASP A 20 -33.91 -16.61 5.40
N ILE A 21 -34.34 -15.35 5.43
CA ILE A 21 -33.93 -14.34 6.43
C ILE A 21 -35.20 -13.76 7.07
N GLU A 22 -35.24 -13.68 8.40
CA GLU A 22 -36.37 -13.08 9.11
C GLU A 22 -36.27 -11.53 9.10
N PRO A 23 -37.39 -10.81 8.87
CA PRO A 23 -37.40 -9.35 8.98
C PRO A 23 -36.98 -8.89 10.38
N SER A 24 -36.11 -7.89 10.46
CA SER A 24 -35.48 -7.35 11.67
C SER A 24 -34.34 -8.21 12.26
N GLU A 25 -33.86 -9.23 11.55
CA GLU A 25 -32.64 -9.94 11.95
C GLU A 25 -31.41 -9.03 11.75
N THR A 26 -30.53 -9.00 12.75
CA THR A 26 -29.32 -8.17 12.77
C THR A 26 -28.08 -9.05 12.62
N PHE A 27 -27.22 -8.68 11.69
CA PHE A 27 -26.00 -9.39 11.35
C PHE A 27 -24.77 -8.53 11.65
N SER A 28 -23.79 -9.12 12.33
CA SER A 28 -22.53 -8.47 12.71
C SER A 28 -21.35 -8.97 11.86
N GLU A 29 -20.14 -8.43 12.09
CA GLU A 29 -18.89 -8.92 11.49
C GLU A 29 -18.63 -10.42 11.64
N ARG A 30 -19.20 -11.08 12.66
CA ARG A 30 -19.07 -12.54 12.83
C ARG A 30 -19.99 -13.34 11.92
N ASP A 31 -21.10 -12.73 11.50
CA ASP A 31 -22.13 -13.35 10.68
C ASP A 31 -21.86 -13.13 9.18
N PHE A 32 -21.15 -12.05 8.82
CA PHE A 32 -20.74 -11.82 7.44
C PHE A 32 -19.79 -12.92 6.94
N ASN A 33 -20.07 -13.39 5.73
CA ASN A 33 -19.36 -14.44 5.01
C ASN A 33 -19.33 -15.83 5.70
N THR A 34 -20.12 -15.99 6.76
CA THR A 34 -20.38 -17.26 7.46
C THR A 34 -21.86 -17.62 7.41
N ARG A 35 -22.75 -16.67 7.72
CA ARG A 35 -24.22 -16.82 7.69
C ARG A 35 -24.87 -16.01 6.58
N ILE A 36 -24.39 -14.79 6.32
CA ILE A 36 -24.88 -13.91 5.26
C ILE A 36 -23.74 -13.49 4.34
N ILE A 37 -23.97 -13.48 3.03
CA ILE A 37 -23.00 -13.05 2.03
C ILE A 37 -23.58 -11.84 1.30
N ILE A 38 -22.87 -10.71 1.35
CA ILE A 38 -23.23 -9.48 0.63
C ILE A 38 -22.11 -9.22 -0.37
N GLN A 39 -22.35 -9.58 -1.64
CA GLN A 39 -21.30 -9.53 -2.66
C GLN A 39 -20.81 -8.10 -2.93
N GLU A 40 -21.70 -7.12 -2.89
CA GLU A 40 -21.43 -5.70 -3.10
C GLU A 40 -20.46 -5.16 -2.04
N ARG A 41 -20.61 -5.61 -0.79
CA ARG A 41 -19.71 -5.28 0.32
C ARG A 41 -18.30 -5.82 0.05
N GLU A 42 -18.18 -7.07 -0.38
CA GLU A 42 -16.88 -7.66 -0.71
C GLU A 42 -16.26 -7.02 -1.96
N LEU A 43 -17.07 -6.69 -2.97
CA LEU A 43 -16.60 -5.97 -4.16
C LEU A 43 -16.06 -4.58 -3.80
N SER A 44 -16.71 -3.85 -2.89
CA SER A 44 -16.22 -2.55 -2.41
C SER A 44 -14.86 -2.69 -1.73
N ARG A 45 -14.71 -3.66 -0.81
CA ARG A 45 -13.43 -3.93 -0.11
C ARG A 45 -12.32 -4.33 -1.08
N VAL A 46 -12.64 -5.16 -2.07
CA VAL A 46 -11.68 -5.57 -3.11
C VAL A 46 -11.27 -4.38 -3.98
N LYS A 47 -12.19 -3.53 -4.41
CA LYS A 47 -11.86 -2.31 -5.18
C LYS A 47 -10.97 -1.36 -4.38
N GLU A 48 -11.28 -1.17 -3.09
CA GLU A 48 -10.47 -0.34 -2.21
C GLU A 48 -9.05 -0.92 -2.07
N LEU A 49 -8.93 -2.21 -1.77
CA LEU A 49 -7.64 -2.91 -1.68
C LEU A 49 -6.83 -2.76 -2.98
N MET A 50 -7.44 -3.08 -4.13
CA MET A 50 -6.75 -3.14 -5.43
C MET A 50 -6.40 -1.75 -5.98
N GLY A 51 -7.17 -0.72 -5.63
CA GLY A 51 -6.88 0.66 -6.01
C GLY A 51 -5.79 1.32 -5.16
N GLN A 52 -5.59 0.84 -3.93
CA GLN A 52 -4.64 1.42 -2.98
C GLN A 52 -3.30 0.68 -2.90
N MET A 53 -3.24 -0.55 -3.41
CA MET A 53 -2.08 -1.43 -3.36
C MET A 53 -1.36 -1.49 -4.71
N ASP A 54 -0.03 -1.61 -4.72
CA ASP A 54 0.69 -2.00 -5.94
C ASP A 54 0.37 -3.47 -6.27
N GLN A 55 -0.47 -3.66 -7.29
CA GLN A 55 -0.97 -4.97 -7.73
C GLN A 55 0.14 -5.95 -8.19
N ARG A 56 1.40 -5.53 -8.30
CA ARG A 56 2.54 -6.44 -8.60
C ARG A 56 3.12 -7.09 -7.35
N GLN A 57 2.73 -6.62 -6.17
CA GLN A 57 3.32 -7.04 -4.90
C GLN A 57 2.59 -8.26 -4.33
N LYS A 58 3.37 -9.23 -3.82
CA LYS A 58 2.78 -10.49 -3.31
C LYS A 58 1.90 -10.22 -2.10
N THR A 59 0.68 -10.75 -2.16
CA THR A 59 -0.39 -10.46 -1.20
C THR A 59 -1.04 -11.74 -0.70
N LEU A 60 -1.24 -11.83 0.62
CA LEU A 60 -2.00 -12.91 1.25
C LEU A 60 -3.31 -12.36 1.79
N VAL A 61 -4.43 -12.99 1.41
CA VAL A 61 -5.78 -12.59 1.82
C VAL A 61 -6.39 -13.68 2.68
N PHE A 62 -6.75 -13.33 3.91
CA PHE A 62 -7.35 -14.21 4.90
C PHE A 62 -8.86 -13.96 4.98
N CYS A 63 -9.62 -14.90 4.44
CA CYS A 63 -11.08 -14.88 4.31
C CYS A 63 -11.76 -15.70 5.42
N ALA A 64 -13.07 -15.54 5.55
CA ALA A 64 -13.91 -16.12 6.61
C ALA A 64 -14.30 -17.60 6.41
N THR A 65 -14.35 -18.08 5.17
CA THR A 65 -14.71 -19.45 4.80
C THR A 65 -14.04 -19.82 3.47
N GLN A 66 -14.04 -21.11 3.10
CA GLN A 66 -13.54 -21.54 1.77
C GLN A 66 -14.35 -20.95 0.61
N ALA A 67 -15.66 -20.77 0.81
CA ALA A 67 -16.55 -20.12 -0.14
C ALA A 67 -16.21 -18.63 -0.28
N HIS A 68 -16.01 -17.93 0.85
CA HIS A 68 -15.57 -16.55 0.86
C HIS A 68 -14.21 -16.37 0.16
N ALA A 69 -13.25 -17.28 0.38
CA ALA A 69 -11.96 -17.24 -0.31
C ALA A 69 -12.09 -17.42 -1.84
N ALA A 70 -13.06 -18.21 -2.31
CA ALA A 70 -13.36 -18.35 -3.73
C ALA A 70 -14.02 -17.08 -4.30
N LEU A 71 -15.00 -16.53 -3.59
CA LEU A 71 -15.67 -15.27 -3.96
C LEU A 71 -14.65 -14.13 -4.12
N VAL A 72 -13.81 -13.92 -3.11
CA VAL A 72 -12.78 -12.86 -3.14
C VAL A 72 -11.77 -13.08 -4.26
N ARG A 73 -11.37 -14.34 -4.53
CA ARG A 73 -10.51 -14.66 -5.68
C ARG A 73 -11.15 -14.19 -6.98
N ASP A 74 -12.44 -14.47 -7.16
CA ASP A 74 -13.17 -14.14 -8.39
C ASP A 74 -13.32 -12.62 -8.54
N LEU A 75 -13.67 -11.92 -7.46
CA LEU A 75 -13.74 -10.45 -7.45
C LEU A 75 -12.39 -9.80 -7.76
N ILE A 76 -11.29 -10.28 -7.15
CA ILE A 76 -9.94 -9.77 -7.44
C ILE A 76 -9.57 -9.99 -8.91
N ASN A 77 -9.87 -11.17 -9.46
CA ASN A 77 -9.59 -11.46 -10.86
C ASN A 77 -10.48 -10.67 -11.83
N GLN A 78 -11.63 -10.15 -11.40
CA GLN A 78 -12.46 -9.24 -12.19
C GLN A 78 -11.96 -7.78 -12.14
N VAL A 79 -11.41 -7.34 -11.00
CA VAL A 79 -11.02 -5.94 -10.77
C VAL A 79 -9.57 -5.64 -11.20
N LYS A 80 -8.69 -6.65 -11.24
CA LYS A 80 -7.27 -6.47 -11.60
C LYS A 80 -7.06 -5.77 -12.94
N ASP A 81 -5.99 -4.98 -13.04
CA ASP A 81 -5.63 -4.28 -14.28
C ASP A 81 -5.03 -5.23 -15.34
N GLY A 82 -4.46 -6.36 -14.91
CA GLY A 82 -3.80 -7.32 -15.78
C GLY A 82 -4.75 -8.31 -16.46
N THR A 83 -4.33 -8.92 -17.58
CA THR A 83 -5.15 -9.92 -18.30
C THR A 83 -4.91 -11.37 -17.85
N ASN A 84 -3.89 -11.63 -17.01
CA ASN A 84 -3.52 -12.99 -16.64
C ASN A 84 -4.60 -13.66 -15.75
N PRO A 85 -5.21 -14.78 -16.16
CA PRO A 85 -6.27 -15.44 -15.40
C PRO A 85 -5.79 -16.07 -14.09
N ASN A 86 -4.49 -16.32 -13.95
CA ASN A 86 -3.90 -16.95 -12.77
C ASN A 86 -3.38 -15.94 -11.73
N TYR A 87 -3.73 -14.66 -11.87
CA TYR A 87 -3.24 -13.58 -11.02
C TYR A 87 -3.57 -13.80 -9.53
N CYS A 88 -4.84 -14.05 -9.22
CA CYS A 88 -5.28 -14.43 -7.89
C CYS A 88 -5.73 -15.89 -7.87
N GLN A 89 -5.19 -16.68 -6.93
CA GLN A 89 -5.55 -18.08 -6.76
C GLN A 89 -5.98 -18.38 -5.33
N ARG A 90 -6.93 -19.31 -5.19
CA ARG A 90 -7.35 -19.80 -3.88
C ARG A 90 -6.49 -20.98 -3.46
N VAL A 91 -6.05 -20.99 -2.21
CA VAL A 91 -5.34 -22.12 -1.60
C VAL A 91 -6.02 -22.50 -0.29
N THR A 92 -6.68 -23.66 -0.29
CA THR A 92 -7.36 -24.28 0.85
C THR A 92 -6.98 -25.76 0.93
N ALA A 93 -7.24 -26.39 2.08
CA ALA A 93 -6.93 -27.81 2.31
C ALA A 93 -7.62 -28.77 1.32
N THR A 94 -8.70 -28.33 0.68
CA THR A 94 -9.48 -29.11 -0.29
C THR A 94 -9.01 -28.95 -1.73
N ASP A 95 -8.10 -28.02 -2.02
CA ASP A 95 -7.64 -27.73 -3.40
C ASP A 95 -6.58 -28.73 -3.92
N GLY A 96 -6.16 -29.67 -3.07
CA GLY A 96 -5.28 -30.78 -3.43
C GLY A 96 -3.99 -30.35 -4.14
N ALA A 97 -3.57 -31.12 -5.15
CA ALA A 97 -2.31 -30.91 -5.85
C ALA A 97 -2.22 -29.56 -6.59
N ILE A 98 -3.35 -29.00 -7.04
CA ILE A 98 -3.41 -27.73 -7.75
C ILE A 98 -3.17 -26.57 -6.78
N GLY A 99 -3.83 -26.60 -5.62
CA GLY A 99 -3.59 -25.62 -4.55
C GLY A 99 -2.14 -25.63 -4.08
N ASP A 100 -1.56 -26.81 -3.90
CA ASP A 100 -0.15 -26.96 -3.55
C ASP A 100 0.79 -26.40 -4.63
N GLN A 101 0.43 -26.54 -5.89
CA GLN A 101 1.23 -25.98 -6.99
C GLN A 101 1.18 -24.47 -7.00
N HIS A 102 -0.01 -23.86 -6.87
CA HIS A 102 -0.14 -22.41 -6.74
C HIS A 102 0.61 -21.87 -5.53
N LEU A 103 0.61 -22.61 -4.43
CA LEU A 103 1.36 -22.25 -3.25
C LEU A 103 2.88 -22.30 -3.49
N ARG A 104 3.38 -23.35 -4.16
CA ARG A 104 4.80 -23.45 -4.54
C ARG A 104 5.20 -22.31 -5.48
N ASP A 105 4.36 -22.02 -6.48
CA ASP A 105 4.61 -20.94 -7.43
C ASP A 105 4.60 -19.57 -6.75
N PHE A 106 3.73 -19.37 -5.75
CA PHE A 106 3.72 -18.15 -4.94
C PHE A 106 4.94 -18.01 -4.03
N GLN A 107 5.50 -19.11 -3.52
CA GLN A 107 6.71 -19.09 -2.69
C GLN A 107 7.97 -18.76 -3.50
N ASP A 108 7.99 -19.14 -4.77
CA ASP A 108 9.08 -18.86 -5.69
C ASP A 108 9.21 -17.35 -5.95
N ASN A 109 10.29 -16.73 -5.49
CA ASN A 109 10.49 -15.27 -5.61
C ASN A 109 10.76 -14.83 -7.05
N ASP A 110 11.18 -15.73 -7.93
CA ASP A 110 11.40 -15.44 -9.36
C ASP A 110 10.07 -15.42 -10.13
N LYS A 111 8.99 -15.98 -9.55
CA LYS A 111 7.65 -15.96 -10.11
C LYS A 111 6.84 -14.78 -9.56
N THR A 112 6.18 -14.09 -10.48
CA THR A 112 5.24 -13.00 -10.18
C THR A 112 3.79 -13.49 -10.10
N ILE A 113 3.49 -14.69 -10.61
CA ILE A 113 2.14 -15.27 -10.70
C ILE A 113 2.12 -16.65 -10.02
N PRO A 114 1.16 -16.94 -9.12
CA PRO A 114 0.11 -16.03 -8.66
C PRO A 114 0.69 -14.88 -7.81
N THR A 115 0.13 -13.68 -7.95
CA THR A 115 0.53 -12.51 -7.16
C THR A 115 -0.25 -12.42 -5.85
N ILE A 116 -1.51 -12.89 -5.87
CA ILE A 116 -2.38 -12.87 -4.69
C ILE A 116 -2.85 -14.29 -4.38
N LEU A 117 -2.80 -14.69 -3.11
CA LEU A 117 -3.44 -15.91 -2.63
C LEU A 117 -4.56 -15.60 -1.65
N THR A 118 -5.73 -16.19 -1.88
CA THR A 118 -6.84 -16.18 -0.92
C THR A 118 -6.88 -17.50 -0.15
N THR A 119 -7.10 -17.44 1.16
CA THR A 119 -7.16 -18.61 2.04
C THR A 119 -8.11 -18.36 3.22
N PHE A 120 -8.62 -19.43 3.84
CA PHE A 120 -9.52 -19.34 5.01
C PHE A 120 -8.83 -19.77 6.30
N GLN A 121 -8.25 -20.96 6.29
CA GLN A 121 -7.61 -21.57 7.45
C GLN A 121 -6.10 -21.68 7.21
N LYS A 122 -5.33 -21.98 8.26
CA LYS A 122 -3.89 -22.21 8.22
C LYS A 122 -3.46 -22.78 6.87
N LEU A 123 -2.77 -21.96 6.07
CA LEU A 123 -1.73 -22.46 5.20
C LEU A 123 -0.77 -23.15 6.17
N SER A 124 -0.91 -24.46 6.31
CA SER A 124 -0.16 -25.32 7.21
C SER A 124 1.28 -24.84 7.23
N THR A 125 1.77 -24.52 8.42
CA THR A 125 3.18 -24.21 8.75
C THR A 125 4.13 -24.57 7.61
N GLY A 126 4.51 -23.60 6.77
CA GLY A 126 5.27 -23.94 5.56
C GLY A 126 5.21 -22.95 4.39
N VAL A 127 4.41 -21.89 4.44
CA VAL A 127 4.49 -20.85 3.39
C VAL A 127 5.73 -20.03 3.62
N ASP A 128 6.83 -20.40 2.98
CA ASP A 128 8.09 -19.67 2.96
C ASP A 128 8.18 -18.68 1.79
N ALA A 129 7.16 -17.82 1.65
CA ALA A 129 7.24 -16.68 0.76
C ALA A 129 7.92 -15.52 1.51
N ARG A 130 9.10 -15.07 1.04
CA ARG A 130 9.86 -13.97 1.67
C ARG A 130 9.39 -12.60 1.19
N ASN A 131 9.03 -12.49 -0.09
CA ASN A 131 8.61 -11.23 -0.72
C ASN A 131 7.10 -10.91 -0.52
N VAL A 132 6.45 -11.38 0.55
CA VAL A 132 5.07 -10.98 0.87
C VAL A 132 5.08 -9.54 1.37
N ARG A 133 4.38 -8.63 0.70
CA ARG A 133 4.34 -7.19 1.06
C ARG A 133 2.99 -6.75 1.60
N HIS A 134 1.93 -7.51 1.36
CA HIS A 134 0.59 -7.20 1.85
C HIS A 134 -0.03 -8.41 2.54
N ILE A 135 -0.62 -8.18 3.71
CA ILE A 135 -1.45 -9.13 4.44
C ILE A 135 -2.83 -8.50 4.59
N VAL A 136 -3.86 -9.18 4.10
CA VAL A 136 -5.23 -8.67 4.11
C VAL A 136 -6.09 -9.54 5.02
N LEU A 137 -6.74 -8.91 5.98
CA LEU A 137 -7.61 -9.53 6.97
C LEU A 137 -9.05 -9.19 6.63
N MET A 138 -9.78 -10.16 6.07
CA MET A 138 -11.20 -10.06 5.72
C MET A 138 -12.07 -10.92 6.65
N ARG A 139 -11.50 -11.40 7.76
CA ARG A 139 -12.22 -12.11 8.81
C ARG A 139 -11.67 -11.77 10.20
N PRO A 140 -12.53 -11.77 11.24
CA PRO A 140 -12.06 -11.69 12.61
C PRO A 140 -11.08 -12.82 12.94
N ILE A 141 -10.06 -12.51 13.73
CA ILE A 141 -9.09 -13.49 14.25
C ILE A 141 -9.28 -13.56 15.76
N ASN A 142 -9.85 -14.67 16.23
CA ASN A 142 -10.20 -14.87 17.64
C ASN A 142 -9.02 -15.41 18.49
N SER A 143 -7.87 -15.68 17.87
CA SER A 143 -6.70 -16.22 18.56
C SER A 143 -5.47 -15.38 18.28
N MET A 144 -4.86 -14.85 19.34
CA MET A 144 -3.58 -14.13 19.27
C MET A 144 -2.48 -14.96 18.59
N ILE A 145 -2.46 -16.28 18.83
CA ILE A 145 -1.48 -17.19 18.22
C ILE A 145 -1.67 -17.24 16.71
N GLU A 146 -2.93 -17.33 16.24
CA GLU A 146 -3.25 -17.31 14.82
C GLU A 146 -2.88 -15.96 14.19
N PHE A 147 -3.22 -14.86 14.87
CA PHE A 147 -2.88 -13.51 14.42
C PHE A 147 -1.36 -13.34 14.23
N LYS A 148 -0.58 -13.70 15.25
CA LYS A 148 0.90 -13.67 15.18
C LYS A 148 1.45 -14.55 14.06
N GLN A 149 0.86 -15.72 13.82
CA GLN A 149 1.27 -16.60 12.72
C GLN A 149 0.94 -16.04 11.33
N ILE A 150 -0.15 -15.28 11.21
CA ILE A 150 -0.52 -14.59 9.98
C ILE A 150 0.47 -13.46 9.71
N ILE A 151 0.64 -12.55 10.67
CA ILE A 151 1.52 -11.38 10.55
C ILE A 151 2.98 -11.80 10.34
N GLY A 152 3.44 -12.85 11.01
CA GLY A 152 4.79 -13.40 10.86
C GLY A 152 5.15 -13.85 9.43
N ARG A 153 4.18 -13.99 8.52
CA ARG A 153 4.45 -14.27 7.10
C ARG A 153 4.99 -13.03 6.38
N GLY A 154 4.63 -11.84 6.85
CA GLY A 154 5.05 -10.55 6.32
C GLY A 154 6.38 -10.06 6.90
N THR A 155 6.78 -10.54 8.07
CA THR A 155 7.99 -10.05 8.76
C THR A 155 9.32 -10.55 8.18
N ARG A 156 9.28 -11.49 7.23
CA ARG A 156 10.49 -12.00 6.57
C ARG A 156 11.18 -10.91 5.76
N THR A 157 12.49 -10.80 5.91
CA THR A 157 13.33 -9.89 5.14
C THR A 157 13.50 -10.37 3.70
N TYR A 158 13.53 -9.42 2.77
CA TYR A 158 13.75 -9.64 1.35
C TYR A 158 14.41 -8.38 0.77
N ASP A 159 15.20 -8.52 -0.29
CA ASP A 159 15.88 -7.37 -0.88
C ASP A 159 14.86 -6.34 -1.42
N GLY A 160 15.06 -5.07 -1.07
CA GLY A 160 14.12 -3.98 -1.35
C GLY A 160 12.78 -4.06 -0.57
N LYS A 161 12.70 -4.86 0.50
CA LYS A 161 11.51 -4.96 1.38
C LYS A 161 11.88 -4.58 2.82
N ASP A 162 11.59 -3.33 3.18
CA ASP A 162 11.84 -2.79 4.52
C ASP A 162 10.62 -2.94 5.46
N PHE A 163 9.42 -3.00 4.88
CA PHE A 163 8.16 -3.17 5.60
C PHE A 163 7.18 -4.04 4.80
N PHE A 164 6.05 -4.36 5.44
CA PHE A 164 4.88 -4.95 4.80
C PHE A 164 3.64 -4.26 5.37
N THR A 165 2.57 -4.20 4.59
CA THR A 165 1.32 -3.53 4.96
C THR A 165 0.29 -4.56 5.42
N ILE A 166 -0.43 -4.23 6.48
CA ILE A 166 -1.57 -5.01 6.96
C ILE A 166 -2.85 -4.24 6.63
N TRP A 167 -3.70 -4.85 5.82
CA TRP A 167 -5.02 -4.34 5.46
C TRP A 167 -6.03 -5.00 6.38
N ASP A 168 -6.54 -4.23 7.35
CA ASP A 168 -7.50 -4.73 8.33
C ASP A 168 -8.90 -4.16 8.06
N PHE A 169 -9.79 -5.03 7.57
CA PHE A 169 -11.20 -4.73 7.29
C PHE A 169 -12.14 -5.12 8.42
N VAL A 170 -11.62 -5.76 9.49
CA VAL A 170 -12.43 -6.36 10.56
C VAL A 170 -11.99 -5.90 11.96
N LYS A 171 -11.15 -4.85 12.02
CA LYS A 171 -10.57 -4.30 13.26
C LYS A 171 -9.81 -5.36 14.09
N ALA A 172 -9.22 -6.36 13.46
CA ALA A 172 -8.39 -7.37 14.12
C ALA A 172 -7.15 -6.78 14.85
N HIS A 173 -6.69 -5.59 14.46
CA HIS A 173 -5.59 -4.87 15.10
C HIS A 173 -5.89 -4.43 16.54
N GLU A 174 -7.14 -4.42 17.00
CA GLU A 174 -7.45 -4.16 18.41
C GLU A 174 -6.78 -5.20 19.33
N ASN A 175 -6.61 -6.43 18.82
CA ASN A 175 -5.85 -7.48 19.49
C ASN A 175 -4.32 -7.25 19.45
N PHE A 176 -3.83 -6.21 18.79
CA PHE A 176 -2.39 -5.90 18.72
C PHE A 176 -1.90 -5.19 19.99
N ASN A 177 -2.77 -4.45 20.69
CA ASN A 177 -2.41 -3.60 21.83
C ASN A 177 -2.29 -4.39 23.16
N ASP A 178 -1.62 -5.55 23.13
CA ASP A 178 -1.34 -6.34 24.34
C ASP A 178 0.03 -5.92 24.94
N PRO A 179 0.05 -5.16 26.05
CA PRO A 179 1.27 -4.66 26.67
C PRO A 179 2.19 -5.77 27.19
N ASP A 180 1.65 -6.96 27.47
CA ASP A 180 2.43 -8.09 27.98
C ASP A 180 3.32 -8.72 26.90
N TRP A 181 3.09 -8.36 25.62
CA TRP A 181 3.84 -8.87 24.49
C TRP A 181 4.71 -7.84 23.77
N ASP A 182 4.26 -6.58 23.65
CA ASP A 182 5.00 -5.50 22.98
C ASP A 182 6.19 -4.96 23.81
N GLY A 183 6.63 -5.72 24.82
CA GLY A 183 7.60 -5.37 25.86
C GLY A 183 8.81 -4.58 25.36
N GLU A 184 9.45 -3.84 26.28
CA GLU A 184 10.46 -2.85 25.93
C GLU A 184 11.51 -3.38 24.93
N PRO A 185 11.87 -2.59 23.90
CA PRO A 185 12.86 -3.00 22.90
C PRO A 185 14.12 -3.50 23.60
N LEU A 186 14.46 -4.78 23.39
CA LEU A 186 15.69 -5.33 23.93
C LEU A 186 16.86 -4.50 23.38
N PRO A 187 17.77 -4.00 24.23
CA PRO A 187 18.98 -3.34 23.78
C PRO A 187 19.74 -4.25 22.82
N LEU A 188 20.32 -3.69 21.75
CA LEU A 188 21.15 -4.42 20.81
C LEU A 188 22.29 -5.13 21.58
N GLU A 189 22.22 -6.46 21.69
CA GLU A 189 23.29 -7.24 22.35
C GLU A 189 24.56 -7.22 21.49
N ALA A 190 25.67 -6.80 22.09
CA ALA A 190 27.01 -7.01 21.52
C ALA A 190 27.29 -8.54 21.43
N PRO A 191 28.05 -9.00 20.42
CA PRO A 191 28.20 -10.43 20.16
C PRO A 191 28.93 -11.10 21.32
N SER A 192 28.23 -11.98 22.04
CA SER A 192 28.82 -12.83 23.08
C SER A 192 28.95 -14.27 22.58
N GLY A 193 30.10 -14.88 22.86
CA GLY A 193 30.58 -16.15 22.31
C GLY A 193 29.77 -17.41 22.70
N PRO A 194 30.28 -18.62 22.38
CA PRO A 194 29.49 -19.84 22.36
C PRO A 194 28.97 -20.22 23.75
N ARG A 195 27.64 -20.35 23.89
CA ARG A 195 26.99 -20.80 25.13
C ARG A 195 26.89 -22.33 25.16
N THR A 196 27.29 -22.94 26.28
CA THR A 196 26.95 -24.32 26.66
C THR A 196 25.53 -24.40 27.25
N PRO A 197 24.83 -25.54 27.15
CA PRO A 197 23.41 -25.63 27.48
C PRO A 197 23.17 -25.90 28.97
N ALA A 198 22.10 -25.30 29.52
CA ALA A 198 21.57 -25.63 30.84
C ALA A 198 20.10 -26.07 30.76
N THR A 199 19.84 -27.10 31.57
CA THR A 199 18.67 -27.93 31.86
C THR A 199 17.52 -27.25 32.63
N GLY A 200 16.28 -27.67 32.37
CA GLY A 200 15.22 -27.88 33.40
C GLY A 200 14.04 -26.90 33.46
N PRO A 201 12.85 -27.31 33.97
CA PRO A 201 11.55 -27.02 33.34
C PRO A 201 10.62 -26.00 34.06
N GLU A 202 9.63 -25.50 33.31
CA GLU A 202 8.49 -24.63 33.69
C GLU A 202 7.57 -25.19 34.81
N PRO A 203 6.77 -24.30 35.42
CA PRO A 203 5.34 -24.60 35.60
C PRO A 203 4.37 -23.43 35.28
N ALA A 204 3.10 -23.81 35.20
CA ALA A 204 1.98 -23.18 34.49
C ALA A 204 0.95 -22.42 35.34
N LEU A 205 0.11 -21.66 34.62
CA LEU A 205 -1.32 -21.28 34.81
C LEU A 205 -1.79 -20.42 36.02
N GLY A 206 -2.62 -19.41 35.71
CA GLY A 206 -3.51 -18.74 36.67
C GLY A 206 -4.43 -17.65 36.09
N SER A 207 -5.61 -18.06 35.62
CA SER A 207 -6.96 -17.42 35.62
C SER A 207 -7.19 -15.89 35.56
N ASP A 208 -8.00 -15.47 34.57
CA ASP A 208 -8.63 -14.14 34.38
C ASP A 208 -9.79 -13.81 35.36
N PRO A 209 -10.09 -12.50 35.54
CA PRO A 209 -11.43 -11.99 35.86
C PRO A 209 -12.06 -11.13 34.72
N PRO A 210 -13.39 -10.91 34.72
CA PRO A 210 -14.17 -10.54 33.54
C PRO A 210 -14.24 -9.02 33.25
N CYS A 211 -14.35 -8.70 31.95
CA CYS A 211 -14.57 -7.37 31.38
C CYS A 211 -15.99 -6.83 31.63
N GLN A 212 -16.08 -5.52 31.87
CA GLN A 212 -17.30 -4.71 31.73
C GLN A 212 -17.15 -3.81 30.51
N CYS A 213 -18.12 -3.90 29.60
CA CYS A 213 -18.34 -3.02 28.46
C CYS A 213 -19.36 -1.93 28.83
N GLY A 214 -19.09 -0.69 28.42
CA GLY A 214 -20.09 0.36 28.17
C GLY A 214 -19.87 0.82 26.72
N GLU A 215 -20.89 0.70 25.86
CA GLU A 215 -21.71 1.83 25.36
C GLU A 215 -20.80 2.92 24.73
N GLY A 216 -20.68 3.06 23.41
CA GLY A 216 -21.74 3.15 22.41
C GLY A 216 -21.87 4.62 22.03
N GLU A 217 -21.03 5.13 21.12
CA GLU A 217 -21.21 6.46 20.51
C GLU A 217 -20.92 6.44 19.01
N ASP A 218 -22.01 6.75 18.31
CA ASP A 218 -22.30 7.17 16.95
C ASP A 218 -21.18 7.54 15.96
N ASP A 219 -21.52 7.22 14.72
CA ASP A 219 -21.00 7.66 13.43
C ASP A 219 -20.89 9.21 13.36
N LEU A 220 -19.74 9.74 13.77
CA LEU A 220 -19.43 11.17 13.63
C LEU A 220 -18.74 11.44 12.28
N PRO A 221 -19.09 12.53 11.58
CA PRO A 221 -18.45 12.91 10.33
C PRO A 221 -16.96 13.11 10.55
N ARG A 222 -16.13 12.37 9.80
CA ARG A 222 -14.66 12.41 9.85
C ARG A 222 -14.15 13.82 10.12
N GLU A 223 -13.72 14.08 11.35
CA GLU A 223 -13.33 15.43 11.76
C GLU A 223 -12.12 15.88 10.94
N LYS A 224 -12.26 17.05 10.31
CA LYS A 224 -11.13 17.74 9.65
C LYS A 224 -10.25 18.32 10.76
N ILE A 225 -9.15 17.63 11.07
CA ILE A 225 -8.16 18.19 11.99
C ILE A 225 -7.26 19.15 11.20
N VAL A 226 -7.35 20.42 11.55
CA VAL A 226 -6.47 21.47 11.03
C VAL A 226 -5.24 21.53 11.92
N VAL A 227 -4.13 20.95 11.46
CA VAL A 227 -2.86 21.03 12.19
C VAL A 227 -2.20 22.36 11.88
N LYS A 228 -1.93 23.13 12.94
CA LYS A 228 -1.11 24.33 12.88
C LYS A 228 0.32 23.95 13.29
N LEU A 229 1.17 23.76 12.29
CA LEU A 229 2.58 23.48 12.50
C LEU A 229 3.29 24.71 13.08
N SER A 230 4.44 24.51 13.72
CA SER A 230 5.22 25.53 14.44
C SER A 230 5.72 26.70 13.55
N ASP A 231 5.56 26.59 12.23
CA ASP A 231 5.81 27.64 11.24
C ASP A 231 4.66 28.66 11.12
N GLY A 232 3.55 28.44 11.82
CA GLY A 232 2.37 29.32 11.80
C GLY A 232 1.47 29.14 10.56
N LYS A 233 1.79 28.22 9.64
CA LYS A 233 1.00 27.94 8.45
C LYS A 233 -0.03 26.83 8.71
N THR A 234 -1.28 27.13 8.38
CA THR A 234 -2.42 26.24 8.58
C THR A 234 -2.53 25.23 7.44
N ARG A 235 -2.47 23.93 7.76
CA ARG A 235 -2.65 22.85 6.76
C ARG A 235 -3.96 22.11 7.04
N THR A 236 -4.71 21.83 5.97
CA THR A 236 -5.89 20.95 6.08
C THR A 236 -5.40 19.52 5.86
N ILE A 237 -5.44 18.70 6.90
CA ILE A 237 -5.08 17.28 6.83
C ILE A 237 -6.38 16.53 7.05
N LYS A 238 -6.74 15.64 6.11
CA LYS A 238 -7.85 14.73 6.36
C LYS A 238 -7.26 13.54 7.08
N TYR A 239 -7.67 13.36 8.33
CA TYR A 239 -7.35 12.15 9.05
C TYR A 239 -8.04 10.97 8.34
N ILE A 240 -7.27 10.16 7.62
CA ILE A 240 -7.72 8.83 7.22
C ILE A 240 -7.50 7.95 8.45
N ALA A 241 -8.61 7.57 9.09
CA ALA A 241 -8.58 6.78 10.30
C ALA A 241 -7.76 5.50 10.12
N SER A 242 -6.95 5.20 11.15
CA SER A 242 -6.28 3.91 11.41
C SER A 242 -4.91 3.62 10.78
N THR A 243 -4.02 4.60 10.55
CA THR A 243 -2.59 4.30 10.33
C THR A 243 -1.76 4.68 11.57
N THR A 244 -1.29 3.67 12.30
CA THR A 244 -0.35 3.84 13.41
C THR A 244 1.07 3.85 12.87
N TYR A 245 1.73 5.01 12.87
CA TYR A 245 3.12 5.14 12.44
C TYR A 245 4.04 4.71 13.58
N ARG A 246 5.18 4.06 13.29
CA ARG A 246 6.19 3.76 14.32
C ARG A 246 7.41 4.66 14.17
N GLY A 247 7.75 5.36 15.25
CA GLY A 247 8.95 6.19 15.38
C GLY A 247 10.25 5.36 15.34
N PRO A 248 11.43 6.01 15.30
CA PRO A 248 12.73 5.32 15.26
C PRO A 248 13.05 4.55 16.54
N ASP A 249 12.37 4.89 17.63
CA ASP A 249 12.39 4.21 18.92
C ASP A 249 11.39 3.05 18.99
N GLY A 250 10.65 2.78 17.91
CA GLY A 250 9.66 1.70 17.80
C GLY A 250 8.29 2.03 18.39
N LYS A 251 8.12 3.21 18.98
CA LYS A 251 6.86 3.64 19.59
C LYS A 251 5.85 4.09 18.55
N PRO A 252 4.55 3.84 18.75
CA PRO A 252 3.52 4.41 17.89
C PRO A 252 3.53 5.94 18.03
N ILE A 253 3.70 6.64 16.92
CA ILE A 253 3.56 8.09 16.80
C ILE A 253 2.27 8.41 16.04
N LEU A 254 1.66 9.54 16.39
CA LEU A 254 0.45 10.02 15.71
C LEU A 254 0.80 10.51 14.31
N ALA A 255 -0.16 10.49 13.37
CA ALA A 255 0.03 10.99 12.01
C ALA A 255 0.52 12.47 11.99
N ALA A 256 0.04 13.29 12.91
CA ALA A 256 0.49 14.67 13.07
C ALA A 256 1.97 14.77 13.48
N GLU A 257 2.39 13.95 14.43
CA GLU A 257 3.79 13.89 14.90
C GLU A 257 4.73 13.37 13.80
N PHE A 258 4.27 12.40 13.01
CA PHE A 258 5.00 11.93 11.83
C PHE A 258 5.21 13.06 10.81
N LEU A 259 4.17 13.84 10.50
CA LEU A 259 4.26 14.98 9.59
C LEU A 259 5.15 16.11 10.14
N GLU A 260 5.07 16.39 11.44
CA GLU A 260 5.94 17.35 12.13
C GLU A 260 7.41 16.98 11.98
N ARG A 261 7.73 15.71 12.26
CA ARG A 261 9.09 15.20 12.16
C ARG A 261 9.60 15.25 10.71
N LEU A 262 8.78 14.77 9.77
CA LEU A 262 9.12 14.82 8.35
C LEU A 262 9.37 16.26 7.91
N PHE A 263 8.50 17.19 8.30
CA PHE A 263 8.69 18.61 8.00
C PHE A 263 10.02 19.12 8.56
N GLY A 264 10.34 18.80 9.81
CA GLY A 264 11.61 19.14 10.43
C GLY A 264 12.80 18.63 9.60
N ASP A 265 12.78 17.34 9.25
CA ASP A 265 13.87 16.71 8.47
C ASP A 265 13.97 17.27 7.04
N LEU A 266 12.83 17.56 6.38
CA LEU A 266 12.79 18.11 5.03
C LEU A 266 13.21 19.59 4.99
N SER A 267 12.78 20.40 5.96
CA SER A 267 13.12 21.83 6.05
C SER A 267 14.62 22.07 6.28
N ALA A 268 15.32 21.08 6.84
CA ALA A 268 16.77 21.11 6.97
C ALA A 268 17.51 20.86 5.63
N ILE A 269 16.84 20.26 4.65
CA ILE A 269 17.42 19.87 3.35
C ILE A 269 17.00 20.83 2.24
N ILE A 270 15.75 21.31 2.30
CA ILE A 270 15.10 22.12 1.28
C ILE A 270 14.69 23.46 1.89
N ALA A 271 15.27 24.54 1.38
CA ALA A 271 14.99 25.91 1.84
C ALA A 271 13.72 26.49 1.22
N ASP A 272 13.50 26.27 -0.07
CA ASP A 272 12.39 26.84 -0.84
C ASP A 272 11.89 25.90 -1.94
N GLU A 273 10.76 26.28 -2.54
CA GLU A 273 10.12 25.49 -3.60
C GLU A 273 10.98 25.42 -4.87
N ASP A 274 11.72 26.48 -5.19
CA ASP A 274 12.57 26.51 -6.38
C ASP A 274 13.72 25.51 -6.27
N GLN A 275 14.30 25.36 -5.07
CA GLN A 275 15.28 24.32 -4.77
C GLN A 275 14.67 22.93 -4.92
N LEU A 276 13.45 22.70 -4.38
CA LEU A 276 12.74 21.43 -4.57
C LEU A 276 12.50 21.16 -6.06
N ARG A 277 12.11 22.17 -6.83
CA ARG A 277 11.83 22.07 -8.28
C ARG A 277 13.08 21.71 -9.07
N VAL A 278 14.22 22.32 -8.78
CA VAL A 278 15.52 21.99 -9.40
C VAL A 278 15.95 20.57 -9.06
N LEU A 279 15.76 20.14 -7.81
CA LEU A 279 16.07 18.77 -7.39
C LEU A 279 15.17 17.73 -8.06
N TRP A 280 13.89 18.04 -8.22
CA TRP A 280 12.89 17.08 -8.69
C TRP A 280 12.81 16.97 -10.22
N SER A 281 13.11 18.06 -10.94
CA SER A 281 13.05 18.11 -12.41
C SER A 281 14.15 17.30 -13.10
N ASP A 282 15.30 17.09 -12.44
CA ASP A 282 16.35 16.19 -12.92
C ASP A 282 16.17 14.80 -12.30
N PRO A 283 16.03 13.73 -13.10
CA PRO A 283 15.82 12.37 -12.61
C PRO A 283 16.90 11.86 -11.66
N ASN A 284 18.16 12.21 -11.90
CA ASN A 284 19.29 11.72 -11.11
C ASN A 284 19.34 12.45 -9.75
N ASN A 285 19.05 13.75 -9.75
CA ASN A 285 18.91 14.52 -8.52
C ASN A 285 17.74 14.00 -7.69
N ARG A 286 16.58 13.76 -8.31
CA ARG A 286 15.40 13.18 -7.67
C ARG A 286 15.70 11.82 -7.05
N GLU A 287 16.33 10.91 -7.78
CA GLU A 287 16.70 9.59 -7.27
C GLU A 287 17.70 9.68 -6.10
N ARG A 288 18.66 10.60 -6.17
CA ARG A 288 19.58 10.86 -5.05
C ARG A 288 18.84 11.42 -3.84
N PHE A 289 17.88 12.32 -4.05
CA PHE A 289 17.07 12.89 -2.98
C PHE A 289 16.18 11.84 -2.32
N LEU A 290 15.50 10.99 -3.10
CA LEU A 290 14.71 9.87 -2.60
C LEU A 290 15.56 8.88 -1.79
N ARG A 291 16.80 8.59 -2.21
CA ARG A 291 17.73 7.77 -1.40
C ARG A 291 18.08 8.44 -0.07
N GLN A 292 18.32 9.75 -0.06
CA GLN A 292 18.57 10.49 1.18
C GLN A 292 17.37 10.51 2.14
N LEU A 293 16.15 10.49 1.60
CA LEU A 293 14.93 10.32 2.39
C LEU A 293 14.83 8.89 2.95
N ASN A 294 15.13 7.89 2.12
CA ASN A 294 15.15 6.50 2.54
C ASN A 294 16.16 6.24 3.68
N ASP A 295 17.36 6.81 3.59
CA ASP A 295 18.38 6.74 4.65
C ASP A 295 17.90 7.36 5.97
N ARG A 296 16.98 8.34 5.90
CA ARG A 296 16.29 8.95 7.04
C ARG A 296 15.01 8.23 7.44
N ARG A 297 14.80 7.00 6.93
CA ARG A 297 13.63 6.16 7.19
C ARG A 297 12.33 6.72 6.60
N TYR A 298 12.41 7.50 5.54
CA TYR A 298 11.28 7.91 4.72
C TYR A 298 11.37 7.19 3.36
N ASP A 299 11.00 5.91 3.39
CA ASP A 299 10.90 5.09 2.19
C ASP A 299 9.70 5.50 1.32
N HIS A 300 9.60 4.91 0.13
CA HIS A 300 8.50 5.17 -0.80
C HIS A 300 7.11 4.91 -0.20
N GLY A 301 6.95 3.89 0.64
CA GLY A 301 5.65 3.58 1.25
C GLY A 301 5.20 4.65 2.23
N ARG A 302 6.10 5.10 3.09
CA ARG A 302 5.85 6.21 4.02
C ARG A 302 5.54 7.50 3.27
N LEU A 303 6.17 7.72 2.11
CA LEU A 303 5.89 8.88 1.27
C LEU A 303 4.50 8.80 0.62
N ASP A 304 4.08 7.60 0.21
CA ASP A 304 2.71 7.36 -0.27
C ASP A 304 1.65 7.52 0.83
N ASP A 305 1.96 7.15 2.07
CA ASP A 305 1.06 7.38 3.21
C ASP A 305 0.78 8.88 3.39
N ILE A 306 1.77 9.75 3.17
CA ILE A 306 1.58 11.21 3.24
C ILE A 306 0.56 11.66 2.19
N ARG A 307 0.65 11.15 0.95
CA ARG A 307 -0.30 11.50 -0.12
C ARG A 307 -1.74 11.24 0.32
N ARG A 308 -1.95 10.13 1.04
CA ARG A 308 -3.25 9.76 1.61
C ARG A 308 -3.63 10.71 2.74
N LEU A 309 -2.72 10.97 3.68
CA LEU A 309 -2.97 11.87 4.82
C LEU A 309 -3.38 13.29 4.38
N VAL A 310 -2.79 13.81 3.31
CA VAL A 310 -3.13 15.14 2.80
C VAL A 310 -4.30 15.13 1.80
N ASP A 311 -4.96 13.97 1.60
CA ASP A 311 -6.10 13.77 0.68
C ASP A 311 -5.79 14.08 -0.79
N THR A 312 -4.58 13.72 -1.24
CA THR A 312 -4.13 13.97 -2.62
C THR A 312 -3.50 12.71 -3.25
N PRO A 313 -4.23 11.58 -3.33
CA PRO A 313 -3.68 10.32 -3.84
C PRO A 313 -3.24 10.40 -5.31
N ASP A 314 -3.88 11.25 -6.09
CA ASP A 314 -3.60 11.43 -7.52
C ASP A 314 -2.53 12.48 -7.82
N SER A 315 -1.90 13.05 -6.79
CA SER A 315 -0.85 14.08 -6.94
C SER A 315 0.56 13.48 -7.02
N ASP A 316 1.46 14.17 -7.72
CA ASP A 316 2.89 13.81 -7.70
C ASP A 316 3.44 14.02 -6.28
N LEU A 317 4.50 13.28 -5.93
CA LEU A 317 5.14 13.43 -4.62
C LEU A 317 5.77 14.82 -4.50
N PHE A 318 6.20 15.43 -5.60
CA PHE A 318 6.58 16.84 -5.65
C PHE A 318 5.50 17.76 -5.09
N ASP A 319 4.25 17.60 -5.53
CA ASP A 319 3.13 18.43 -5.08
C ASP A 319 2.82 18.21 -3.61
N VAL A 320 2.89 16.96 -3.18
CA VAL A 320 2.68 16.60 -1.77
C VAL A 320 3.77 17.20 -0.89
N LEU A 321 5.04 17.10 -1.30
CA LEU A 321 6.16 17.73 -0.60
C LEU A 321 6.06 19.26 -0.63
N SER A 322 5.65 19.85 -1.76
CA SER A 322 5.46 21.30 -1.90
C SER A 322 4.30 21.80 -1.02
N TYR A 323 3.21 21.04 -0.92
CA TYR A 323 2.12 21.34 0.02
C TYR A 323 2.58 21.22 1.48
N VAL A 324 3.31 20.15 1.81
CA VAL A 324 3.81 19.91 3.17
C VAL A 324 4.84 20.98 3.57
N LEU A 325 5.77 21.38 2.70
CA LEU A 325 6.81 22.36 3.03
C LEU A 325 6.35 23.81 2.88
N PHE A 326 5.65 24.11 1.79
CA PHE A 326 5.41 25.49 1.33
C PHE A 326 3.94 25.88 1.29
N THR A 327 3.01 24.96 1.58
CA THR A 327 1.54 25.16 1.55
C THR A 327 0.99 25.52 0.17
N ASN A 328 1.68 25.11 -0.89
CA ASN A 328 1.18 25.29 -2.24
C ASN A 328 0.06 24.30 -2.55
N PRO A 329 -1.00 24.71 -3.25
CA PRO A 329 -2.10 23.81 -3.60
C PRO A 329 -1.56 22.66 -4.47
N PRO A 330 -1.80 21.40 -4.07
CA PRO A 330 -1.29 20.24 -4.78
C PRO A 330 -1.96 20.10 -6.15
N LYS A 331 -1.19 19.79 -7.18
CA LYS A 331 -1.69 19.48 -8.52
C LYS A 331 -1.74 17.98 -8.74
N THR A 332 -2.73 17.53 -9.50
CA THR A 332 -2.78 16.12 -9.89
C THR A 332 -1.71 15.80 -10.93
N ARG A 333 -1.33 14.51 -11.03
CA ARG A 333 -0.45 14.05 -12.12
C ARG A 333 -1.04 14.35 -13.48
N HIS A 334 -2.36 14.28 -13.60
CA HIS A 334 -3.11 14.62 -14.80
C HIS A 334 -2.95 16.10 -15.18
N ASP A 335 -3.15 17.02 -14.23
CA ASP A 335 -2.99 18.46 -14.47
C ASP A 335 -1.56 18.80 -14.94
N ARG A 336 -0.55 18.15 -14.35
CA ARG A 336 0.85 18.31 -14.77
C ARG A 336 1.07 17.81 -16.18
N ALA A 337 0.62 16.59 -16.48
CA ALA A 337 0.77 16.00 -17.80
C ALA A 337 0.08 16.85 -18.88
N ASP A 338 -1.12 17.37 -18.60
CA ASP A 338 -1.86 18.25 -19.50
C ASP A 338 -1.14 19.57 -19.77
N SER A 339 -0.52 20.18 -18.75
CA SER A 339 0.30 21.38 -18.96
C SER A 339 1.46 21.14 -19.94
N VAL A 340 2.10 19.96 -19.86
CA VAL A 340 3.17 19.58 -20.79
C VAL A 340 2.61 19.28 -22.16
N ARG A 341 1.49 18.54 -22.25
CA ARG A 341 0.81 18.27 -23.53
C ARG A 341 0.53 19.56 -24.26
N ALA A 342 -0.10 20.53 -23.58
CA ALA A 342 -0.43 21.84 -24.13
C ALA A 342 0.81 22.60 -24.65
N SER A 343 1.92 22.58 -23.90
CA SER A 343 3.18 23.20 -24.33
C SER A 343 3.89 22.44 -25.48
N SER A 344 3.76 21.10 -25.53
CA SER A 344 4.40 20.25 -26.55
C SER A 344 3.71 20.34 -27.92
N VAL A 345 2.44 20.79 -28.00
CA VAL A 345 1.73 20.99 -29.27
C VAL A 345 2.42 22.07 -30.14
N ALA A 346 3.24 22.94 -29.54
CA ALA A 346 3.88 24.04 -30.24
C ALA A 346 5.21 23.69 -30.95
N ASN A 347 5.85 22.55 -30.67
CA ASN A 347 7.20 22.29 -31.20
C ASN A 347 7.57 20.80 -31.39
N THR A 348 7.98 20.46 -32.62
CA THR A 348 8.86 19.34 -33.05
C THR A 348 8.28 17.94 -33.27
N ASP A 349 8.87 17.25 -34.27
CA ASP A 349 8.80 15.85 -34.74
C ASP A 349 7.76 14.88 -34.14
N ASN A 350 6.98 14.24 -35.02
CA ASN A 350 5.85 13.37 -34.65
C ASN A 350 6.27 12.15 -33.81
N GLU A 351 7.42 11.52 -34.11
CA GLU A 351 7.91 10.34 -33.36
C GLU A 351 8.38 10.69 -31.93
N MET A 352 9.01 11.87 -31.73
CA MET A 352 9.45 12.33 -30.41
C MET A 352 8.25 12.71 -29.54
N LYS A 353 7.25 13.36 -30.14
CA LYS A 353 5.99 13.71 -29.50
C LYS A 353 5.25 12.46 -29.03
N ASP A 354 5.14 11.44 -29.87
CA ASP A 354 4.51 10.17 -29.50
C ASP A 354 5.21 9.50 -28.32
N LEU A 355 6.54 9.53 -28.28
CA LEU A 355 7.31 9.01 -27.14
C LEU A 355 6.98 9.78 -25.85
N HIS A 356 6.94 11.11 -25.89
CA HIS A 356 6.56 11.92 -24.74
C HIS A 356 5.14 11.61 -24.27
N LEU A 357 4.18 11.48 -25.20
CA LEU A 357 2.80 11.14 -24.85
C LEU A 357 2.72 9.77 -24.16
N ALA A 358 3.46 8.77 -24.64
CA ALA A 358 3.50 7.45 -24.01
C ALA A 358 4.07 7.52 -22.57
N ILE A 359 5.11 8.31 -22.36
CA ILE A 359 5.70 8.51 -21.02
C ILE A 359 4.74 9.25 -20.10
N LEU A 360 4.09 10.32 -20.58
CA LEU A 360 3.13 11.10 -19.79
C LEU A 360 1.91 10.25 -19.37
N SER A 361 1.38 9.43 -20.28
CA SER A 361 0.27 8.52 -19.95
C SER A 361 0.69 7.44 -18.94
N ALA A 362 1.91 6.92 -19.03
CA ALA A 362 2.45 6.02 -18.03
C ALA A 362 2.61 6.70 -16.67
N TYR A 363 3.12 7.92 -16.65
CA TYR A 363 3.28 8.75 -15.45
C TYR A 363 1.95 9.06 -14.76
N GLU A 364 0.89 9.40 -15.51
CA GLU A 364 -0.44 9.62 -14.91
C GLU A 364 -0.95 8.38 -14.17
N LEU A 365 -0.80 7.21 -14.80
CA LEU A 365 -1.32 5.95 -14.29
C LEU A 365 -0.47 5.39 -13.13
N ARG A 366 0.85 5.46 -13.24
CA ARG A 366 1.79 4.73 -12.36
C ARG A 366 2.69 5.62 -11.51
N GLY A 367 2.71 6.93 -11.74
CA GLY A 367 3.45 7.89 -10.93
C GLY A 367 4.85 8.23 -11.45
N GLU A 368 5.58 8.98 -10.63
CA GLU A 368 6.89 9.58 -10.91
C GLU A 368 8.01 8.56 -11.13
N SER A 369 7.84 7.30 -10.72
CA SER A 369 8.81 6.23 -10.98
C SER A 369 9.02 6.00 -12.48
N GLU A 370 8.00 6.26 -13.29
CA GLU A 370 8.05 6.16 -14.77
C GLU A 370 8.95 7.23 -15.40
N LEU A 371 9.32 8.27 -14.64
CA LEU A 371 10.16 9.38 -15.09
C LEU A 371 11.65 9.18 -14.78
N ALA A 372 12.03 8.01 -14.26
CA ALA A 372 13.41 7.66 -14.00
C ALA A 372 14.21 7.39 -15.29
N THR A 373 15.51 7.66 -15.27
CA THR A 373 16.37 7.56 -16.47
C THR A 373 16.43 6.14 -17.05
N ASN A 374 16.33 5.13 -16.20
CA ASN A 374 16.33 3.71 -16.58
C ASN A 374 15.05 3.29 -17.33
N GLU A 375 13.91 3.95 -17.07
CA GLU A 375 12.62 3.66 -17.72
C GLU A 375 12.59 4.06 -19.20
N LEU A 376 13.50 4.94 -19.63
CA LEU A 376 13.62 5.32 -21.03
C LEU A 376 13.90 4.12 -21.95
N THR A 377 14.60 3.09 -21.45
CA THR A 377 14.92 1.88 -22.23
C THR A 377 13.67 1.05 -22.55
N PRO A 378 12.82 0.69 -21.56
CA PRO A 378 11.49 0.12 -21.79
C PRO A 378 10.65 0.92 -22.80
N PHE A 379 10.53 2.24 -22.64
CA PHE A 379 9.72 3.07 -23.55
C PHE A 379 10.22 3.03 -25.00
N LEU A 380 11.54 3.17 -25.20
CA LEU A 380 12.12 3.08 -26.54
C LEU A 380 11.92 1.70 -27.16
N THR A 381 12.09 0.64 -26.37
CA THR A 381 11.93 -0.74 -26.86
C THR A 381 10.47 -1.03 -27.19
N ALA A 382 9.53 -0.60 -26.36
CA ALA A 382 8.09 -0.80 -26.59
C ALA A 382 7.60 -0.07 -27.86
N ARG A 383 8.11 1.15 -28.12
CA ARG A 383 7.66 1.98 -29.24
C ARG A 383 8.35 1.66 -30.57
N PHE A 384 9.64 1.32 -30.53
CA PHE A 384 10.50 1.17 -31.71
C PHE A 384 11.07 -0.24 -31.89
N GLY A 385 10.68 -1.21 -31.07
CA GLY A 385 11.19 -2.58 -31.11
C GLY A 385 12.59 -2.75 -30.52
N SER A 386 13.47 -1.75 -30.66
CA SER A 386 14.78 -1.73 -30.01
C SER A 386 15.25 -0.30 -29.69
N VAL A 387 16.13 -0.19 -28.70
CA VAL A 387 16.80 1.07 -28.36
C VAL A 387 17.61 1.61 -29.53
N SER A 388 18.23 0.75 -30.34
CA SER A 388 19.02 1.15 -31.50
C SER A 388 18.17 1.79 -32.58
N GLU A 389 17.01 1.21 -32.89
CA GLU A 389 16.06 1.76 -33.86
C GLU A 389 15.45 3.08 -33.37
N GLY A 390 15.09 3.16 -32.09
CA GLY A 390 14.61 4.40 -31.48
C GLY A 390 15.63 5.53 -31.58
N LYS A 391 16.92 5.25 -31.32
CA LYS A 391 18.00 6.24 -31.48
C LYS A 391 18.11 6.75 -32.92
N ILE A 392 17.98 5.89 -33.92
CA ILE A 392 18.07 6.29 -35.34
C ILE A 392 16.92 7.23 -35.71
N LYS A 393 15.70 6.88 -35.29
CA LYS A 393 14.49 7.65 -35.60
C LYS A 393 14.39 8.98 -34.86
N LEU A 394 14.97 9.08 -33.67
CA LEU A 394 14.82 10.25 -32.78
C LEU A 394 16.04 11.18 -32.77
N GLY A 395 16.95 11.07 -33.73
CA GLY A 395 18.12 11.95 -33.83
C GLY A 395 19.26 11.63 -32.86
N GLY A 396 19.33 10.40 -32.36
CA GLY A 396 20.41 9.88 -31.52
C GLY A 396 20.13 9.94 -30.02
N LEU A 397 20.93 9.22 -29.23
CA LEU A 397 20.76 9.12 -27.78
C LEU A 397 20.83 10.48 -27.04
N PRO A 398 21.74 11.42 -27.40
CA PRO A 398 21.78 12.73 -26.75
C PRO A 398 20.50 13.54 -26.98
N ALA A 399 19.92 13.48 -28.18
CA ALA A 399 18.68 14.17 -28.49
C ALA A 399 17.51 13.64 -27.66
N VAL A 400 17.37 12.30 -27.59
CA VAL A 400 16.34 11.65 -26.75
C VAL A 400 16.49 12.03 -25.28
N LYS A 401 17.72 11.98 -24.74
CA LYS A 401 17.98 12.34 -23.33
C LYS A 401 17.66 13.80 -23.05
N ASN A 402 18.06 14.72 -23.93
CA ASN A 402 17.77 16.14 -23.76
C ASN A 402 16.27 16.43 -23.84
N ALA A 403 15.57 15.80 -24.79
CA ALA A 403 14.12 15.93 -24.91
C ALA A 403 13.41 15.40 -23.65
N PHE A 404 13.84 14.26 -23.12
CA PHE A 404 13.33 13.68 -21.89
C PHE A 404 13.54 14.59 -20.67
N LEU A 405 14.73 15.18 -20.52
CA LEU A 405 15.01 16.15 -19.45
C LEU A 405 14.18 17.43 -19.60
N GLN A 406 14.06 17.96 -20.82
CA GLN A 406 13.27 19.16 -21.08
C GLN A 406 11.78 18.93 -20.80
N MET A 407 11.25 17.77 -21.16
CA MET A 407 9.88 17.37 -20.82
C MET A 407 9.65 17.40 -19.30
N GLN A 408 10.60 16.91 -18.50
CA GLN A 408 10.49 16.91 -17.04
C GLN A 408 10.59 18.31 -16.44
N THR A 409 11.52 19.15 -16.94
CA THR A 409 11.56 20.57 -16.56
C THR A 409 10.22 21.26 -16.83
N ASN A 410 9.58 20.96 -17.97
CA ASN A 410 8.26 21.51 -18.28
C ASN A 410 7.17 20.97 -17.34
N LEU A 411 7.22 19.68 -17.00
CA LEU A 411 6.27 19.01 -16.09
C LEU A 411 6.21 19.69 -14.72
N TYR A 412 7.35 20.18 -14.25
CA TYR A 412 7.50 20.88 -12.98
C TYR A 412 7.70 22.39 -13.14
N SER A 413 7.43 22.99 -14.31
CA SER A 413 7.63 24.44 -14.51
C SER A 413 6.51 25.31 -13.92
N SER A 414 5.34 24.72 -13.70
CA SER A 414 4.15 25.43 -13.23
C SER A 414 3.81 25.15 -11.78
#